data_AF-A0A537F6Z7-F1
#
_entry.id   AF-A0A537F6Z7-F1
#
_cell.length_a   1.000
_cell.length_b   1.000
_cell.length_c   1.000
_cell.angle_alpha   90.00
_cell.angle_beta   90.00
_cell.angle_gamma   90.00
#
_symmetry.space_group_name_H-M   'P 1'
#
loop_
_entity.id
_entity.type
_entity.pdbx_description
1 polymer ?
#
loop_
_entity_poly.entity_id
_entity_poly.type
_entity_poly.pdbx_seq_one_letter_code
_entity_poly.pdbx_strand_id
1 'polypeptide(L)' 'MVDPKFKDVEMMICGNDSGAKQKVTKILKEFGWKGAIDIGGIDNAGWLEAFVPLWARVGMALNTWDHVFKVAR' A
#
# COMPACT_ATOMS: atom_id res chain seq x y z
N MET A 1 -5.37 -0.24 -6.02
CA MET A 1 -6.61 -0.61 -6.76
C MET A 1 -7.63 0.51 -6.56
N VAL A 2 -8.52 0.72 -7.53
CA VAL A 2 -9.53 1.81 -7.51
C VAL A 2 -10.81 1.43 -6.75
N ASP A 3 -11.05 0.14 -6.55
CA ASP A 3 -12.16 -0.40 -5.75
C ASP A 3 -11.64 -1.55 -4.85
N PRO A 4 -11.23 -1.26 -3.61
CA PRO A 4 -10.64 -2.24 -2.72
C PRO A 4 -11.70 -3.12 -2.04
N LYS A 5 -11.50 -4.44 -2.14
CA LYS A 5 -12.20 -5.41 -1.28
C LYS A 5 -11.84 -5.22 0.20
N PHE A 6 -10.56 -4.97 0.50
CA PHE A 6 -10.03 -4.81 1.86
C PHE A 6 -9.97 -3.34 2.28
N LYS A 7 -11.11 -2.77 2.64
CA LYS A 7 -11.25 -1.31 2.93
C LYS A 7 -10.53 -0.85 4.19
N ASP A 8 -10.28 -1.77 5.12
CA ASP A 8 -9.74 -1.48 6.46
C ASP A 8 -8.20 -1.53 6.54
N VAL A 9 -7.56 -1.34 5.38
CA VAL A 9 -6.10 -1.40 5.17
C VAL A 9 -5.61 -0.05 4.67
N GLU A 10 -4.45 0.37 5.19
CA GLU A 10 -3.74 1.57 4.74
C GLU A 10 -2.67 1.16 3.72
N MET A 11 -2.60 1.89 2.60
CA MET A 11 -1.53 1.68 1.61
C MET A 11 -0.23 2.29 2.12
N MET A 12 0.92 1.70 1.85
CA MET A 12 2.22 2.33 2.15
C MET A 12 2.67 3.16 0.95
N ILE A 13 3.11 4.39 1.20
CA ILE A 13 3.59 5.33 0.17
C ILE A 13 4.94 5.93 0.58
N CYS A 14 5.74 6.32 -0.40
CA CYS A 14 6.98 7.08 -0.21
C CYS A 14 7.13 8.13 -1.31
N GLY A 15 7.92 9.17 -1.06
CA GLY A 15 8.19 10.23 -2.04
C GLY A 15 8.72 11.51 -1.41
N ASN A 16 9.44 12.30 -2.21
CA ASN A 16 10.14 13.51 -1.75
C ASN A 16 9.22 14.74 -1.66
N ASP A 17 8.12 14.76 -2.40
CA ASP A 17 7.18 15.88 -2.42
C ASP A 17 6.00 15.62 -1.48
N SER A 18 5.88 16.45 -0.44
CA SER A 18 4.82 16.32 0.56
C SER A 18 3.42 16.64 0.00
N GLY A 19 3.31 17.60 -0.92
CA GLY A 19 2.05 17.94 -1.58
C GLY A 19 1.53 16.82 -2.47
N ALA A 20 2.43 16.15 -3.19
CA ALA A 20 2.13 14.96 -3.98
C ALA A 20 1.65 13.81 -3.08
N LYS A 21 2.34 13.55 -1.96
CA LYS A 21 1.93 12.52 -1.00
C LYS A 21 0.55 12.79 -0.39
N GLN A 22 0.24 14.04 -0.07
CA GLN A 22 -1.10 14.43 0.40
C GLN A 22 -2.17 14.21 -0.66
N LYS A 23 -1.90 14.60 -1.92
CA LYS A 23 -2.81 14.39 -3.05
C LYS A 23 -3.09 12.90 -3.29
N VAL A 24 -2.05 12.07 -3.27
CA VAL A 24 -2.19 10.60 -3.40
C VAL A 24 -2.99 10.01 -2.23
N THR A 25 -2.73 10.45 -1.01
CA THR A 25 -3.50 10.01 0.18
C THR A 25 -4.98 10.35 0.05
N LYS A 26 -5.31 11.52 -0.51
CA LYS A 26 -6.70 11.89 -0.79
C LYS A 26 -7.35 10.98 -1.84
N ILE A 27 -6.65 10.73 -2.94
CA ILE A 27 -7.12 9.82 -4.00
C ILE A 27 -7.36 8.41 -3.44
N LEU A 28 -6.48 7.90 -2.58
CA LEU A 28 -6.66 6.60 -1.94
C LEU A 28 -7.96 6.54 -1.12
N LYS A 29 -8.28 7.60 -0.37
CA LYS A 29 -9.54 7.70 0.36
C LYS A 29 -10.74 7.79 -0.58
N GLU A 30 -10.64 8.54 -1.67
CA GLU A 30 -11.70 8.63 -2.70
C GLU A 30 -11.96 7.27 -3.36
N PHE A 31 -10.94 6.43 -3.53
CA PHE A 31 -11.06 5.04 -3.99
C PHE A 31 -11.58 4.07 -2.92
N GLY A 32 -11.80 4.51 -1.68
CA GLY A 32 -12.35 3.67 -0.61
C GLY A 32 -11.31 2.91 0.22
N TRP A 33 -10.02 3.25 0.11
CA TRP A 33 -9.01 2.81 1.08
C TRP A 33 -9.08 3.65 2.36
N LYS A 34 -8.60 3.09 3.48
CA LYS A 34 -8.53 3.82 4.76
C LYS A 34 -7.61 5.05 4.70
N GLY A 35 -6.57 5.01 3.87
CA GLY A 35 -5.61 6.09 3.69
C GLY A 35 -4.23 5.56 3.34
N ALA A 36 -3.20 6.29 3.76
CA ALA A 36 -1.82 5.94 3.51
C ALA A 36 -0.95 6.04 4.77
N ILE A 37 0.02 5.12 4.88
CA ILE A 37 1.17 5.20 5.77
C ILE A 37 2.33 5.75 4.95
N ASP A 38 2.82 6.93 5.31
CA ASP A 38 3.99 7.55 4.69
C ASP A 38 5.26 6.99 5.34
N ILE A 39 6.08 6.29 4.55
CA ILE A 39 7.34 5.69 5.02
C ILE A 39 8.56 6.55 4.72
N GLY A 40 8.38 7.77 4.18
CA GLY A 40 9.47 8.73 3.99
C GLY A 40 9.75 9.10 2.54
N GLY A 41 11.05 9.33 2.23
CA GLY A 41 11.55 9.76 0.93
C GLY A 41 11.52 8.65 -0.14
N ILE A 42 11.75 9.04 -1.40
CA ILE A 42 11.70 8.13 -2.57
C ILE A 42 12.74 7.01 -2.51
N ASP A 43 13.82 7.21 -1.76
CA ASP A 43 14.85 6.25 -1.38
C ASP A 43 14.27 4.98 -0.72
N ASN A 44 13.06 5.06 -0.15
CA ASN A 44 12.37 3.90 0.42
C ASN A 44 11.58 3.07 -0.61
N ALA A 45 11.54 3.48 -1.88
CA ALA A 45 10.79 2.78 -2.93
C ALA A 45 11.24 1.31 -3.10
N GLY A 46 12.55 1.04 -2.98
CA GLY A 46 13.07 -0.32 -3.07
C GLY A 46 12.49 -1.27 -2.02
N TRP A 47 12.18 -0.77 -0.82
CA TRP A 47 11.50 -1.55 0.22
C TRP A 47 10.05 -1.85 -0.13
N LEU A 48 9.33 -0.89 -0.74
CA LEU A 48 7.96 -1.12 -1.24
C LEU A 48 7.94 -2.09 -2.41
N GLU A 49 8.90 -1.99 -3.33
CA GLU A 49 9.01 -2.90 -4.48
C GLU A 49 9.27 -4.35 -4.03
N ALA A 50 10.08 -4.53 -2.97
CA ALA A 50 10.32 -5.83 -2.37
C ALA A 50 9.05 -6.50 -1.80
N PHE A 51 7.97 -5.76 -1.57
CA PHE A 51 6.71 -6.34 -1.11
C PHE A 51 6.03 -7.17 -2.19
N VAL A 52 6.23 -6.88 -3.48
CA VAL A 52 5.59 -7.62 -4.58
C VAL A 52 6.03 -9.10 -4.61
N PRO A 53 7.33 -9.45 -4.63
CA PRO A 53 7.73 -10.85 -4.58
C PRO A 53 7.30 -11.53 -3.28
N LEU A 54 7.34 -10.82 -2.13
CA LEU A 54 6.85 -11.37 -0.86
C LEU A 54 5.34 -11.68 -0.91
N TRP A 55 4.54 -10.73 -1.42
CA TRP A 55 3.10 -10.89 -1.61
C TRP A 55 2.78 -12.08 -2.51
N ALA A 56 3.55 -12.27 -3.59
CA ALA A 56 3.39 -13.41 -4.49
C ALA A 56 3.69 -14.73 -3.79
N ARG A 57 4.76 -14.81 -2.99
CA ARG A 57 5.10 -16.01 -2.21
C ARG A 57 4.01 -16.37 -1.20
N VAL A 58 3.45 -15.38 -0.50
CA VAL A 58 2.31 -15.59 0.41
C VAL A 58 1.10 -16.13 -0.34
N GLY A 59 0.80 -15.57 -1.51
CA GLY A 59 -0.34 -16.03 -2.31
C GLY A 59 -0.20 -17.49 -2.78
N MET A 60 1.01 -17.86 -3.22
CA MET A 60 1.33 -19.24 -3.56
C MET A 60 1.18 -20.19 -2.36
N ALA A 61 1.68 -19.78 -1.18
CA ALA A 61 1.62 -20.59 0.03
C ALA A 61 0.18 -20.79 0.55
N LEU A 62 -0.68 -19.77 0.40
CA LEU A 62 -2.08 -19.80 0.85
C LEU A 62 -3.05 -20.28 -0.24
N ASN A 63 -2.57 -20.55 -1.45
CA ASN A 63 -3.37 -20.88 -2.62
C ASN A 63 -4.51 -19.86 -2.90
N THR A 64 -4.21 -18.57 -2.73
CA THR A 64 -5.14 -17.47 -3.00
C THR A 64 -4.39 -16.21 -3.39
N TRP A 65 -5.01 -15.36 -4.20
CA TRP A 65 -4.53 -14.01 -4.50
C TRP A 65 -5.34 -12.93 -3.78
N ASP A 66 -6.37 -13.34 -3.03
CA ASP A 66 -7.25 -12.43 -2.29
C ASP A 66 -6.68 -12.17 -0.89
N HIS A 67 -5.51 -11.54 -0.84
CA HIS A 67 -4.81 -11.17 0.40
C HIS A 67 -4.06 -9.85 0.25
N VAL A 68 -3.81 -9.21 1.38
CA VAL A 68 -3.13 -7.90 1.47
C VAL A 68 -2.26 -7.84 2.72
N PHE A 69 -1.24 -6.98 2.70
CA PHE A 69 -0.48 -6.65 3.91
C PHE A 69 -1.16 -5.53 4.68
N LYS A 70 -1.25 -5.69 6.01
CA LYS A 70 -1.76 -4.68 6.94
C LYS A 70 -0.76 -4.53 8.08
N VAL A 71 -0.42 -3.30 8.43
CA VAL A 71 0.31 -2.98 9.65
C VAL A 71 -0.70 -2.96 10.81
N ALA A 72 -0.55 -3.88 11.77
CA ALA A 72 -1.34 -3.89 13.00
C ALA A 72 -0.61 -3.08 14.08
N ARG A 73 -1.34 -2.22 14.79
CA ARG A 73 -0.87 -1.39 15.92
C ARG A 73 -1.99 -1.23 16.93
#